data_AF-B9XMV5-F1
#
_entry.id   AF-B9XMV5-F1
#
_cell.length_a   1.000
_cell.length_b   1.000
_cell.length_c   1.000
_cell.angle_alpha   90.00
_cell.angle_beta   90.00
_cell.angle_gamma   90.00
#
_symmetry.space_group_name_H-M   'P 1'
#
loop_
_entity.id
_entity.type
_entity.pdbx_description
1 polymer ?
#
loop_
_entity_poly.entity_id
_entity_poly.type
_entity_poly.pdbx_seq_one_letter_code
_entity_poly.pdbx_strand_id
1 'polypeptide(L)' 'MKQYDAVRVATIRDDRFARERPQFQRHPQVGDVGTILEVYSDAFEVECSDPSTGVTVWLEAMFPDELQST' A
#
# COMPACT_ATOMS: atom_id res chain seq x y z
N MET A 1 -5.15 12.69 2.98
CA MET A 1 -4.19 11.90 2.21
C MET A 1 -4.09 12.52 0.82
N LYS A 2 -2.87 12.88 0.41
CA LYS A 2 -2.53 13.42 -0.92
C LYS A 2 -1.30 12.69 -1.45
N GLN A 3 -0.98 12.91 -2.72
CA GLN A 3 0.22 12.37 -3.34
C GLN A 3 1.46 12.73 -2.51
N TYR A 4 2.34 11.75 -2.33
CA TYR A 4 3.56 11.75 -1.52
C TYR A 4 3.38 11.79 0.00
N ASP A 5 2.15 11.72 0.53
CA ASP A 5 1.96 11.44 1.95
C ASP A 5 2.40 10.01 2.28
N ALA A 6 3.00 9.83 3.46
CA ALA A 6 3.17 8.52 4.07
C ALA A 6 1.87 8.05 4.72
N VAL A 7 1.55 6.77 4.54
CA VAL A 7 0.34 6.13 5.05
C VAL A 7 0.67 4.76 5.62
N ARG A 8 -0.10 4.33 6.61
CA ARG A 8 -0.02 2.99 7.20
C ARG A 8 -1.22 2.16 6.78
N VAL A 9 -0.99 0.91 6.39
CA VAL A 9 -2.06 -0.07 6.15
C VAL A 9 -2.70 -0.42 7.49
N ALA A 10 -3.96 -0.05 7.69
CA ALA A 10 -4.73 -0.28 8.91
C ALA A 10 -5.57 -1.56 8.83
N THR A 11 -6.07 -1.89 7.63
CA THR A 11 -6.86 -3.10 7.36
C THR A 11 -6.71 -3.51 5.90
N ILE A 12 -7.06 -4.75 5.56
CA ILE A 12 -7.15 -5.24 4.18
C ILE A 12 -8.55 -5.82 3.99
N ARG A 13 -9.28 -5.33 3.00
CA ARG A 13 -10.66 -5.75 2.74
C ARG A 13 -10.71 -7.17 2.17
N ASP A 14 -11.63 -7.98 2.68
CA ASP A 14 -12.12 -9.25 2.12
C ASP A 14 -11.04 -10.19 1.54
N ASP A 15 -9.86 -10.27 2.18
CA ASP A 15 -8.74 -11.13 1.77
C ASP A 15 -8.33 -10.96 0.29
N ARG A 16 -8.44 -9.74 -0.27
CA ARG A 16 -8.25 -9.47 -1.71
C ARG A 16 -6.96 -10.01 -2.32
N PHE A 17 -5.90 -10.14 -1.53
CA PHE A 17 -4.61 -10.65 -2.00
C PHE A 17 -4.41 -12.17 -1.81
N ALA A 18 -5.32 -12.87 -1.15
CA ALA A 18 -5.12 -14.26 -0.72
C ALA A 18 -5.03 -15.28 -1.87
N ARG A 19 -5.51 -14.93 -3.07
CA ARG A 19 -5.55 -15.82 -4.24
C ARG A 19 -4.64 -15.38 -5.38
N GLU A 20 -4.00 -14.24 -5.23
CA GLU A 20 -3.13 -13.67 -6.26
C GLU A 20 -1.67 -13.93 -5.92
N ARG A 21 -0.82 -14.00 -6.94
CA ARG A 21 0.63 -13.98 -6.72
C ARG A 21 1.06 -12.51 -6.61
N PRO A 22 1.95 -12.17 -5.66
CA PRO A 22 2.46 -10.81 -5.57
C PRO A 22 3.23 -10.47 -6.84
N GLN A 23 3.06 -9.24 -7.32
CA GLN A 23 3.83 -8.71 -8.45
C GLN A 23 5.29 -8.43 -8.06
N PHE A 24 5.50 -8.10 -6.78
CA PHE A 24 6.81 -7.82 -6.18
C PHE A 24 7.17 -8.89 -5.14
N GLN A 25 7.74 -8.52 -4.00
CA GLN A 25 8.26 -9.47 -3.02
C GLN A 25 7.14 -10.16 -2.24
N ARG A 26 6.11 -9.41 -1.86
CA ARG A 26 4.94 -9.91 -1.12
C ARG A 26 3.74 -9.00 -1.34
N HIS A 27 2.58 -9.39 -0.81
CA HIS A 27 1.39 -8.55 -0.75
C HIS A 27 1.46 -7.54 0.40
N PRO A 28 0.61 -6.48 0.39
CA PRO A 28 0.43 -5.59 1.52
C PRO A 28 0.03 -6.35 2.79
N GLN A 29 0.47 -5.83 3.93
CA GLN A 29 0.14 -6.35 5.26
C GLN A 29 -0.25 -5.22 6.21
N VAL A 30 -1.15 -5.50 7.14
CA VAL A 30 -1.50 -4.55 8.20
C VAL A 30 -0.25 -4.14 8.97
N GLY A 31 -0.07 -2.83 9.13
CA GLY A 31 1.07 -2.22 9.79
C GLY A 31 2.17 -1.75 8.83
N ASP A 32 2.15 -2.17 7.56
CA ASP A 32 3.07 -1.64 6.55
C ASP A 32 2.91 -0.13 6.41
N VAL A 33 4.03 0.54 6.15
CA VAL A 33 4.05 1.97 5.81
C VAL A 33 4.47 2.11 4.35
N GLY A 34 3.67 2.84 3.59
CA GLY A 34 3.94 3.15 2.19
C GLY A 34 3.76 4.63 1.90
N THR A 35 4.13 5.02 0.69
CA THR A 35 3.98 6.38 0.16
C THR A 35 2.95 6.38 -0.94
N ILE A 36 2.04 7.35 -0.94
CA ILE A 36 1.07 7.52 -2.03
C ILE A 36 1.80 8.02 -3.28
N LEU A 37 1.82 7.24 -4.35
CA LEU A 37 2.42 7.63 -5.62
C LEU A 37 1.42 8.30 -6.56
N GLU A 38 0.15 7.90 -6.49
CA GLU A 38 -0.92 8.46 -7.31
C GLU A 38 -2.26 8.45 -6.56
N VAL A 39 -3.12 9.42 -6.88
CA VAL A 39 -4.46 9.56 -6.27
C VAL A 39 -5.50 9.34 -7.36
N TYR A 40 -6.29 8.28 -7.22
CA TYR A 40 -7.45 8.01 -8.06
C TYR A 40 -8.72 8.54 -7.41
N SER A 41 -9.86 8.42 -8.10
CA SER A 41 -11.16 8.87 -7.58
C SER A 41 -11.62 8.14 -6.31
N ASP A 42 -11.26 6.87 -6.17
CA ASP A 42 -11.76 5.95 -5.15
C ASP A 42 -10.65 5.12 -4.46
N ALA A 43 -9.39 5.34 -4.82
CA ALA A 43 -8.23 4.61 -4.30
C ALA A 43 -6.95 5.44 -4.36
N PHE A 44 -5.90 4.94 -3.71
CA PHE A 44 -4.55 5.48 -3.76
C PHE A 44 -3.60 4.40 -4.26
N GLU A 45 -2.75 4.73 -5.24
CA GLU A 45 -1.61 3.89 -5.58
C GLU A 45 -0.56 4.07 -4.48
N VAL A 46 -0.24 3.00 -3.74
CA VAL A 46 0.69 3.07 -2.60
C VAL A 46 1.87 2.15 -2.85
N GLU A 47 3.07 2.67 -2.64
CA GLU A 47 4.31 1.89 -2.67
C GLU A 47 4.85 1.68 -1.26
N CYS A 48 5.16 0.43 -0.90
CA CYS A 48 6.01 0.13 0.23
C CYS A 48 7.38 -0.32 -0.28
N SER A 49 8.44 0.33 0.20
CA SER A 49 9.82 0.02 -0.14
C SER A 49 10.62 -0.37 1.10
N ASP A 50 11.60 -1.25 0.93
CA ASP A 50 12.56 -1.55 1.98
C ASP A 50 13.41 -0.28 2.27
N PRO A 51 13.43 0.23 3.50
CA PRO A 51 14.07 1.50 3.81
C PRO A 51 15.60 1.46 3.73
N SER A 52 16.21 0.27 3.75
CA SER A 52 17.66 0.10 3.68
C SER A 52 18.17 -0.02 2.24
N THR A 53 17.35 -0.53 1.33
CA THR A 53 17.74 -0.81 -0.06
C THR A 53 17.00 0.04 -1.09
N GLY A 54 15.87 0.64 -0.72
CA GLY A 54 14.96 1.36 -1.63
C GLY A 54 14.20 0.44 -2.58
N VAL A 55 14.30 -0.89 -2.44
CA VAL A 55 13.62 -1.84 -3.33
C VAL A 55 12.13 -1.89 -2.97
N THR A 56 11.27 -1.82 -3.99
CA THR A 56 9.82 -2.03 -3.86
C THR A 56 9.52 -3.41 -3.27
N VAL A 57 8.82 -3.43 -2.15
CA VAL A 57 8.30 -4.63 -1.49
C VAL A 57 6.94 -4.99 -2.09
N TRP A 58 6.08 -3.99 -2.26
CA TRP A 58 4.80 -4.07 -2.95
C TRP A 58 4.38 -2.70 -3.48
N LEU A 59 3.51 -2.71 -4.49
CA LEU A 59 2.87 -1.54 -5.10
C LEU A 59 1.44 -1.95 -5.43
N GLU A 60 0.46 -1.33 -4.78
CA GLU A 60 -0.95 -1.71 -4.92
C GLU A 60 -1.88 -0.50 -4.78
N ALA A 61 -3.04 -0.60 -5.44
CA ALA A 61 -4.16 0.31 -5.24
C ALA A 61 -4.90 -0.02 -3.94
N MET A 62 -4.84 0.90 -2.99
CA MET A 62 -5.41 0.77 -1.64
C MET A 62 -6.63 1.67 -1.47
N PHE A 63 -7.67 1.17 -0.81
CA PHE A 63 -8.86 1.99 -0.52
C PHE A 63 -8.60 2.98 0.61
N PRO A 64 -9.29 4.13 0.65
CA PRO A 64 -9.14 5.10 1.72
C PRO A 64 -9.38 4.55 3.13
N ASP A 65 -10.28 3.57 3.28
CA ASP A 65 -10.60 2.93 4.56
C ASP A 65 -9.59 1.85 4.99
N GLU A 66 -8.70 1.44 4.08
CA GLU A 66 -7.59 0.53 4.38
C GLU A 66 -6.36 1.26 4.94
N LEU A 67 -6.34 2.60 4.85
CA LEU A 67 -5.19 3.43 5.16
C LEU A 67 -5.42 4.37 6.33
N GLN A 68 -4.35 4.60 7.09
CA GLN A 68 -4.28 5.64 8.11
C GLN A 68 -3.16 6.62 7.76
N SER A 69 -3.44 7.93 7.84
CA SER A 69 -2.38 8.95 7.74
C SER A 69 -1.45 8.84 8.95
N THR A 70 -0.13 8.82 8.70
CA THR A 70 0.90 8.75 9.75
C THR A 70 1.23 10.10 10.35
#